data_AF-Q4THK0-F1
#
_entry.id   AF-Q4THK0-F1
#
_cell.length_a   1.000
_cell.length_b   1.000
_cell.length_c   1.000
_cell.angle_alpha   90.00
_cell.angle_beta   90.00
_cell.angle_gamma   90.00
#
_symmetry.space_group_name_H-M   'P 1'
#
loop_
_entity.id
_entity.type
_entity.pdbx_description
1 polymer ?
#
loop_
_entity_poly.entity_id
_entity_poly.type
_entity_poly.pdbx_seq_one_letter_code
_entity_poly.pdbx_strand_id
1 'polypeptide(L)' 'DTLGGQFDASQALVGELSQFNLWDRLLKPAEVAALADCSLSALGNIAPWTDQDVDVYGGATKESLDPC' A
#
# COMPACT_ATOMS: atom_id res chain seq x y z
N ASP A 1 14.35 5.87 19.67
CA ASP A 1 13.22 5.53 18.80
C ASP A 1 13.29 4.04 18.52
N THR A 2 12.19 3.30 18.66
CA THR A 2 12.19 1.83 18.51
C THR A 2 11.30 1.48 17.34
N LEU A 3 11.89 0.98 16.26
CA LEU A 3 11.16 0.44 15.13
C LEU A 3 10.16 -0.61 15.64
N GLY A 4 8.87 -0.43 15.36
CA GLY A 4 7.80 -1.32 15.84
C GLY A 4 7.09 -0.93 17.14
N GLY A 5 7.52 0.12 17.85
CA GLY A 5 6.74 0.86 18.86
C GLY A 5 5.88 0.08 19.90
N GLN A 6 4.92 0.80 20.50
CA GLN A 6 3.80 0.26 21.28
C GLN A 6 2.53 0.40 20.44
N PHE A 7 2.21 -0.60 19.62
CA PHE A 7 0.98 -0.59 18.84
C PHE A 7 -0.24 -0.80 19.76
N ASP A 8 -1.28 0.01 19.57
CA ASP A 8 -2.58 -0.17 20.23
C ASP A 8 -3.52 -0.99 19.33
N ALA A 9 -3.97 -2.13 19.84
CA ALA A 9 -4.87 -3.02 19.10
C ALA A 9 -6.20 -2.35 18.72
N SER A 10 -6.65 -1.32 19.47
CA SER A 10 -7.88 -0.58 19.15
C SER A 10 -7.75 0.32 17.91
N GLN A 11 -6.52 0.58 17.45
CA GLN A 11 -6.21 1.39 16.28
C GLN A 11 -5.81 0.54 15.05
N ALA A 12 -5.84 -0.80 15.18
CA ALA A 12 -5.44 -1.70 14.11
C ALA A 12 -6.42 -1.67 12.93
N LEU A 13 -5.89 -1.68 11.71
CA LEU A 13 -6.69 -1.94 10.52
C LEU A 13 -7.14 -3.41 10.53
N VAL A 14 -8.45 -3.64 10.39
CA VAL A 14 -9.02 -4.99 10.21
C VAL A 14 -9.59 -5.07 8.80
N GLY A 15 -8.92 -5.84 7.93
CA GLY A 15 -9.32 -5.99 6.53
C GLY A 15 -8.14 -6.32 5.63
N GLU A 16 -8.31 -6.05 4.34
CA GLU A 16 -7.31 -6.27 3.29
C GLU A 16 -6.74 -4.93 2.80
N LEU A 17 -5.48 -4.93 2.38
CA LEU A 17 -4.82 -3.78 1.79
C LEU A 17 -4.01 -4.23 0.57
N SER A 18 -4.18 -3.53 -0.54
CA SER A 18 -3.45 -3.75 -1.78
C SER A 18 -3.13 -2.42 -2.47
N GLN A 19 -2.19 -2.44 -3.41
CA GLN A 19 -1.84 -1.30 -4.26
C GLN A 19 -1.41 -0.02 -3.51
N PHE A 20 -0.88 -0.14 -2.28
CA PHE A 20 -0.37 1.02 -1.55
C PHE A 20 0.87 1.59 -2.24
N ASN A 21 0.78 2.85 -2.66
CA ASN A 21 1.86 3.55 -3.33
C ASN A 21 2.05 4.96 -2.75
N LEU A 22 3.29 5.46 -2.74
CA LEU A 22 3.64 6.80 -2.26
C LEU A 22 4.52 7.56 -3.26
N TRP A 23 4.21 8.84 -3.45
CA TRP A 23 4.93 9.75 -4.33
C TRP A 23 5.41 10.99 -3.56
N ASP A 24 6.54 11.56 -3.98
CA ASP A 24 7.07 12.84 -3.48
C ASP A 24 6.53 14.06 -4.25
N ARG A 25 5.59 13.83 -5.16
CA ARG A 25 4.93 14.85 -5.97
C ARG A 25 3.43 14.77 -5.84
N LEU A 26 2.76 15.88 -6.10
CA LEU A 26 1.32 15.88 -6.27
C LEU A 26 0.94 15.14 -7.55
N LEU A 27 -0.01 14.21 -7.42
CA LEU A 27 -0.69 13.61 -8.57
C LEU A 27 -1.78 14.56 -9.06
N LYS A 28 -1.90 14.73 -10.37
CA LYS A 28 -3.02 15.44 -10.98
C LYS A 28 -4.29 14.60 -10.82
N PRO A 29 -5.50 15.23 -10.78
CA PRO A 29 -6.75 14.48 -10.68
C PRO A 29 -6.92 13.40 -11.76
N ALA A 30 -6.44 13.64 -12.99
CA ALA A 30 -6.47 12.65 -14.06
C ALA A 30 -5.59 11.43 -13.79
N GLU A 31 -4.44 11.60 -13.13
CA GLU A 31 -3.57 10.49 -12.74
C GLU A 31 -4.23 9.66 -11.63
N VAL A 32 -4.86 10.32 -10.65
CA VAL A 32 -5.60 9.63 -9.57
C VAL A 32 -6.77 8.83 -10.14
N ALA A 33 -7.53 9.41 -11.08
CA ALA A 33 -8.63 8.71 -11.74
C ALA A 33 -8.16 7.48 -12.51
N ALA A 34 -7.06 7.61 -13.27
CA ALA A 34 -6.49 6.50 -14.04
C ALA A 34 -5.94 5.36 -13.17
N LEU A 35 -5.46 5.68 -11.97
CA LEU A 35 -5.07 4.68 -10.96
C LEU A 35 -6.29 3.98 -10.36
N ALA A 36 -7.36 4.75 -10.08
CA ALA A 36 -8.57 4.23 -9.44
C ALA A 36 -9.43 3.35 -10.37
N ASP A 37 -9.41 3.60 -11.68
CA ASP A 37 -10.14 2.83 -12.68
C ASP A 37 -9.30 1.74 -13.36
N CYS A 38 -8.08 1.51 -12.85
CA CYS A 38 -7.13 0.53 -13.38
C CYS A 38 -6.69 0.77 -14.84
N SER A 39 -6.95 1.93 -15.44
CA SER A 39 -6.49 2.26 -16.79
C SER A 39 -4.99 2.59 -16.85
N LEU A 40 -4.38 2.91 -15.70
CA LEU A 40 -2.95 3.11 -15.54
C LEU A 40 -2.43 2.28 -14.38
N SER A 41 -1.47 1.40 -14.66
CA SER A 41 -0.64 0.78 -13.63
C SER A 41 0.64 1.60 -13.46
N ALA A 42 0.75 2.35 -12.37
CA ALA A 42 1.95 3.11 -12.04
C ALA A 42 2.39 2.85 -10.60
N LEU A 43 3.71 2.76 -10.40
CA LEU A 43 4.33 2.56 -9.09
C LEU A 43 4.76 3.90 -8.48
N GLY A 44 4.61 4.00 -7.16
CA GLY A 44 5.13 5.10 -6.35
C GLY A 44 6.65 5.20 -6.42
N ASN A 45 7.20 6.41 -6.50
CA ASN A 45 8.66 6.60 -6.51
C ASN A 45 9.29 6.61 -5.10
N ILE A 46 8.49 6.77 -4.05
CA ILE A 46 8.94 6.70 -2.65
C ILE A 46 8.65 5.33 -2.04
N ALA A 47 7.44 4.81 -2.23
CA ALA A 47 7.06 3.47 -1.80
C ALA A 47 6.22 2.83 -2.91
N PRO A 48 6.81 2.00 -3.78
CA PRO A 48 6.07 1.22 -4.75
C PRO A 48 5.39 0.01 -4.09
N TRP A 49 4.18 -0.38 -4.53
CA TRP A 49 3.58 -1.64 -4.10
C TRP A 49 4.26 -2.82 -4.81
N THR A 50 5.22 -3.47 -4.15
CA THR A 50 5.85 -4.69 -4.63
C THR A 50 5.83 -5.77 -3.55
N ASP A 51 5.78 -7.04 -3.96
CA ASP A 51 5.77 -8.16 -3.01
C ASP A 51 7.05 -8.24 -2.17
N GLN A 52 8.15 -7.66 -2.63
CA GLN A 52 9.47 -7.71 -1.99
C GLN A 52 9.63 -6.65 -0.90
N ASP A 53 8.90 -5.55 -0.98
CA ASP A 53 9.10 -4.39 -0.10
C ASP A 53 8.21 -4.41 1.17
N VAL A 54 7.45 -5.48 1.38
CA VAL A 54 6.54 -5.65 2.53
C VAL A 54 6.96 -6.87 3.36
N ASP A 55 7.35 -6.67 4.61
CA ASP A 55 7.55 -7.76 5.55
C ASP A 55 6.30 -7.98 6.42
N VAL A 56 6.00 -9.24 6.72
CA VAL A 56 4.78 -9.64 7.41
C VAL A 56 5.10 -10.12 8.81
N TYR A 57 4.38 -9.57 9.79
CA TYR A 57 4.54 -9.89 11.21
C TYR A 57 3.16 -10.14 11.85
N GLY A 58 3.14 -10.86 12.97
CA GLY A 58 1.95 -10.92 13.84
C GLY A 58 0.73 -11.66 13.26
N GLY A 59 0.92 -12.50 12.24
CA GLY A 59 -0.15 -13.34 11.68
C GLY A 59 -0.93 -12.73 10.52
N ALA A 60 -0.51 -11.56 10.00
CA ALA A 60 -0.97 -11.11 8.69
C ALA A 60 -0.53 -12.11 7.59
N THR A 61 -1.22 -12.11 6.46
CA THR A 61 -0.96 -13.00 5.31
C THR A 61 -0.82 -12.17 4.03
N LYS A 62 -0.05 -12.69 3.06
CA LYS A 62 -0.01 -12.15 1.69
C LYS A 62 -0.75 -13.12 0.78
N GLU A 63 -1.54 -12.56 -0.11
CA GLU A 63 -2.23 -13.31 -1.16
C GLU A 63 -1.93 -12.67 -2.51
N SER A 64 -1.71 -13.50 -3.52
CA SER A 64 -1.50 -13.07 -4.90
C SER A 64 -2.86 -12.85 -5.54
N LEU A 65 -3.32 -11.61 -5.57
CA LEU A 65 -4.56 -11.21 -6.21
C LEU A 65 -4.25 -10.30 -7.39
N ASP A 66 -4.99 -10.46 -8.49
CA ASP A 66 -4.99 -9.44 -9.54
C ASP A 66 -5.77 -8.24 -8.97
N PRO A 67 -5.13 -7.08 -8.78
CA PRO A 67 -5.78 -5.94 -8.14
C PRO A 67 -6.90 -5.33 -8.98
N CYS A 68 -6.87 -5.66 -10.27
CA CYS A 68 -7.73 -5.30 -11.38
C CYS A 68 -7.84 -6.57 -12.26
#